data_AF-A0A7S2FJZ2-F1
#
_entry.id   AF-A0A7S2FJZ2-F1
#
_cell.length_a   1.000
_cell.length_b   1.000
_cell.length_c   1.000
_cell.angle_alpha   90.00
_cell.angle_beta   90.00
_cell.angle_gamma   90.00
#
_symmetry.space_group_name_H-M   'P 1'
#
loop_
_entity.id
_entity.type
_entity.pdbx_description
1 polymer ?
#
loop_
_entity_poly.entity_id
_entity_poly.type
_entity_poly.pdbx_seq_one_letter_code
_entity_poly.pdbx_strand_id
1 'polypeptide(L)'
;SPLYHNMAEDTAAMPSAPTLKRSTSSSSGSASAGMPSVLPLARGPSTGGSTRQYDWHLFLTIEERQAVRKKIKQAYTSSCKSYEDLLETVVAIEEELLHISTPSRLDYFKSGCQYDRRVVEKRKQLEGELALGEEEETALAKKPKL
;
A
#
# COMPACT_ATOMS: atom_id res chain seq x y z
N SER A 1 50.16 -22.34 -15.62
CA SER A 1 49.95 -23.69 -16.19
C SER A 1 51.16 -24.55 -15.88
N PRO A 2 51.03 -25.86 -15.58
CA PRO A 2 49.88 -26.76 -15.83
C PRO A 2 48.98 -26.98 -14.56
N LEU A 3 47.66 -27.21 -14.61
CA LEU A 3 46.84 -28.28 -15.26
C LEU A 3 47.12 -29.65 -14.62
N TYR A 4 46.21 -30.44 -14.02
CA TYR A 4 44.78 -30.79 -14.17
C TYR A 4 44.23 -31.24 -12.79
N HIS A 5 43.01 -30.95 -12.34
CA HIS A 5 41.66 -31.44 -12.74
C HIS A 5 41.20 -32.76 -12.06
N ASN A 6 39.91 -32.75 -11.69
CA ASN A 6 39.00 -33.84 -11.29
C ASN A 6 38.99 -34.33 -9.82
N MET A 7 37.85 -34.62 -9.20
CA MET A 7 36.42 -34.29 -9.39
C MET A 7 35.67 -34.97 -8.21
N ALA A 8 34.42 -34.52 -7.98
CA ALA A 8 33.27 -35.27 -7.46
C ALA A 8 32.72 -34.80 -6.11
N GLU A 9 31.53 -34.21 -6.27
CA GLU A 9 30.48 -33.93 -5.30
C GLU A 9 30.05 -35.23 -4.61
N ASP A 10 29.64 -35.14 -3.34
CA ASP A 10 28.63 -36.06 -2.85
C ASP A 10 27.60 -35.35 -1.97
N THR A 11 26.37 -35.66 -2.31
CA THR A 11 25.13 -35.04 -1.86
C THR A 11 24.61 -35.86 -0.70
N ALA A 12 24.37 -35.27 0.48
CA ALA A 12 23.72 -35.99 1.57
C ALA A 12 22.61 -35.14 2.21
N ALA A 13 21.42 -35.68 2.09
CA ALA A 13 20.12 -35.12 2.44
C ALA A 13 19.91 -34.84 3.93
N MET A 14 19.15 -33.78 4.21
CA MET A 14 18.49 -33.53 5.49
C MET A 14 17.39 -34.56 5.73
N PRO A 15 17.33 -35.25 6.89
CA PRO A 15 16.25 -36.19 7.21
C PRO A 15 15.00 -35.47 7.75
N SER A 16 13.84 -35.83 7.20
CA SER A 16 12.52 -35.41 7.70
C SER A 16 11.91 -36.42 8.69
N ALA A 17 11.37 -35.87 9.78
CA ALA A 17 10.24 -36.30 10.63
C ALA A 17 10.29 -37.64 11.41
N PRO A 18 9.60 -37.67 12.57
CA PRO A 18 8.47 -38.60 12.65
C PRO A 18 7.14 -37.95 13.08
N THR A 19 6.12 -38.25 12.28
CA THR A 19 4.68 -38.00 12.50
C THR A 19 4.13 -38.88 13.62
N LEU A 20 3.51 -38.27 14.64
CA LEU A 20 2.75 -38.98 15.66
C LEU A 20 1.35 -39.35 15.14
N LYS A 21 1.07 -40.67 15.13
CA LYS A 21 -0.22 -41.26 14.80
C LYS A 21 -1.17 -41.13 15.99
N ARG A 22 -2.38 -40.60 15.78
CA ARG A 22 -3.53 -40.85 16.68
C ARG A 22 -4.74 -41.18 15.83
N SER A 23 -5.21 -42.41 15.98
CA SER A 23 -6.43 -42.94 15.36
C SER A 23 -7.46 -43.18 16.47
N THR A 24 -8.66 -42.63 16.31
CA THR A 24 -9.85 -43.06 17.05
C THR A 24 -11.03 -43.16 16.08
N SER A 25 -11.59 -44.37 16.07
CA SER A 25 -12.82 -44.95 15.49
C SER A 25 -13.97 -43.96 15.21
N SER A 26 -14.54 -43.92 13.99
CA SER A 26 -15.60 -44.76 13.41
C SER A 26 -17.00 -44.13 13.49
N SER A 27 -17.55 -43.75 12.34
CA SER A 27 -18.97 -44.01 12.05
C SER A 27 -19.17 -44.20 10.54
N SER A 28 -19.91 -45.25 10.25
CA SER A 28 -20.24 -45.83 8.96
C SER A 28 -21.50 -45.19 8.36
N GLY A 29 -21.47 -44.93 7.05
CA GLY A 29 -22.65 -44.55 6.26
C GLY A 29 -22.39 -44.67 4.75
N SER A 30 -22.57 -45.88 4.22
CA SER A 30 -22.75 -46.21 2.78
C SER A 30 -24.13 -45.72 2.30
N ALA A 31 -24.49 -45.53 1.02
CA ALA A 31 -23.83 -45.52 -0.28
C ALA A 31 -24.84 -44.97 -1.33
N SER A 32 -24.30 -44.62 -2.50
CA SER A 32 -24.85 -44.87 -3.85
C SER A 32 -25.62 -43.78 -4.64
N ALA A 33 -25.14 -43.66 -5.89
CA ALA A 33 -25.85 -43.45 -7.15
C ALA A 33 -26.21 -42.01 -7.60
N GLY A 34 -25.55 -41.58 -8.69
CA GLY A 34 -26.10 -40.56 -9.61
C GLY A 34 -25.05 -39.68 -10.31
N MET A 35 -24.43 -40.17 -11.40
CA MET A 35 -23.95 -39.27 -12.47
C MET A 35 -25.14 -38.95 -13.39
N PRO A 36 -25.21 -37.76 -14.03
CA PRO A 36 -24.53 -37.63 -15.33
C PRO A 36 -23.98 -36.23 -15.68
N SER A 37 -23.10 -36.27 -16.67
CA SER A 37 -22.83 -35.25 -17.70
C SER A 37 -21.95 -34.05 -17.35
N VAL A 38 -20.68 -34.22 -17.72
CA VAL A 38 -19.72 -33.16 -18.02
C VAL A 38 -20.32 -32.10 -18.95
N LEU A 39 -20.35 -30.85 -18.50
CA LEU A 39 -20.52 -29.71 -19.39
C LEU A 39 -19.15 -29.41 -20.03
N PRO A 40 -19.07 -29.23 -21.37
CA PRO A 40 -17.81 -28.86 -21.99
C PRO A 40 -17.42 -27.46 -21.52
N LEU A 41 -16.24 -27.35 -20.91
CA LEU A 41 -15.57 -26.10 -20.60
C LEU A 41 -15.25 -25.39 -21.93
N ALA A 42 -16.18 -24.56 -22.39
CA ALA A 42 -15.92 -23.61 -23.47
C ALA A 42 -14.93 -22.57 -22.94
N ARG A 43 -13.63 -22.84 -23.13
CA ARG A 43 -12.55 -21.86 -23.01
C ARG A 43 -12.69 -20.88 -24.17
N GLY A 44 -13.65 -19.96 -24.06
CA GLY A 44 -13.63 -18.75 -24.86
C GLY A 44 -12.33 -18.00 -24.58
N PRO A 45 -11.71 -17.33 -25.57
CA PRO A 45 -10.63 -16.42 -25.28
C PRO A 45 -11.19 -15.37 -24.34
N SER A 46 -10.73 -15.38 -23.09
CA SER A 46 -10.92 -14.26 -22.18
C SER A 46 -10.12 -13.10 -22.78
N THR A 47 -10.72 -12.42 -23.76
CA THR A 47 -10.29 -11.10 -24.21
C THR A 47 -10.23 -10.29 -22.95
N GLY A 48 -9.01 -9.95 -22.53
CA GLY A 48 -8.73 -9.27 -21.29
C GLY A 48 -9.65 -8.07 -21.18
N GLY A 49 -10.66 -8.20 -20.32
CA GLY A 49 -11.44 -7.09 -19.83
C GLY A 49 -10.48 -6.24 -19.03
N SER A 50 -9.72 -5.39 -19.71
CA SER A 50 -9.23 -4.17 -19.12
C SER A 50 -10.48 -3.39 -18.75
N THR A 51 -11.02 -3.68 -17.57
CA THR A 51 -11.79 -2.69 -16.85
C THR A 51 -10.84 -1.50 -16.80
N ARG A 52 -11.09 -0.48 -17.62
CA ARG A 52 -10.51 0.84 -17.40
C ARG A 52 -10.95 1.17 -15.99
N GLN A 53 -10.11 0.87 -15.01
CA GLN A 53 -10.38 1.26 -13.65
C GLN A 53 -10.39 2.78 -13.70
N TYR A 54 -11.59 3.33 -13.56
CA TYR A 54 -11.75 4.77 -13.50
C TYR A 54 -10.92 5.23 -12.31
N ASP A 55 -9.88 5.98 -12.60
CA ASP A 55 -9.04 6.53 -11.57
C ASP A 55 -9.87 7.56 -10.79
N TRP A 56 -10.37 7.15 -9.64
CA TRP A 56 -11.23 7.95 -8.78
C TRP A 56 -10.54 9.25 -8.34
N HIS A 57 -9.21 9.29 -8.35
CA HIS A 57 -8.43 10.50 -8.06
C HIS A 57 -8.73 11.65 -9.03
N LEU A 58 -9.16 11.35 -10.26
CA LEU A 58 -9.52 12.35 -11.26
C LEU A 58 -10.86 13.04 -11.00
N PHE A 59 -11.72 12.43 -10.16
CA PHE A 59 -13.07 12.91 -9.89
C PHE A 59 -13.20 13.59 -8.53
N LEU A 60 -12.13 13.68 -7.73
CA LEU A 60 -12.15 14.44 -6.47
C LEU A 60 -12.05 15.95 -6.73
N THR A 61 -13.01 16.70 -6.21
CA THR A 61 -12.97 18.16 -6.24
C THR A 61 -11.96 18.72 -5.23
N ILE A 62 -11.63 20.01 -5.38
CA ILE A 62 -10.70 20.70 -4.48
C ILE A 62 -11.30 20.76 -3.07
N GLU A 63 -12.60 21.02 -2.97
CA GLU A 63 -13.36 21.17 -1.72
C GLU A 63 -13.39 19.86 -0.94
N GLU A 64 -13.59 18.74 -1.62
CA GLU A 64 -13.57 17.41 -1.01
C GLU A 64 -12.19 17.13 -0.38
N ARG A 65 -11.11 17.42 -1.12
CA ARG A 65 -9.74 17.27 -0.59
C ARG A 65 -9.46 18.21 0.57
N GLN A 66 -9.94 19.46 0.51
CA GLN A 66 -9.82 20.42 1.61
C GLN A 66 -10.59 19.96 2.85
N ALA A 67 -11.79 19.39 2.69
CA ALA A 67 -12.58 18.84 3.78
C ALA A 67 -11.84 17.67 4.46
N VAL A 68 -11.22 16.79 3.68
CA VAL A 68 -10.38 15.70 4.20
C VAL A 68 -9.17 16.26 4.96
N ARG A 69 -8.45 17.26 4.42
CA ARG A 69 -7.32 17.92 5.13
C ARG A 69 -7.76 18.53 6.46
N LYS A 70 -8.93 19.16 6.51
CA LYS A 70 -9.50 19.72 7.76
C LYS A 70 -9.74 18.62 8.80
N LYS A 71 -10.32 17.48 8.40
CA LYS A 71 -10.54 16.33 9.30
C LYS A 71 -9.22 15.75 9.81
N ILE A 72 -8.22 15.59 8.95
CA ILE A 72 -6.89 15.12 9.34
C ILE A 72 -6.27 16.08 10.37
N LYS A 73 -6.29 17.38 10.08
CA LYS A 73 -5.77 18.41 11.01
C LYS A 73 -6.50 18.37 12.35
N GLN A 74 -7.82 18.23 12.34
CA GLN A 74 -8.63 18.16 13.56
C GLN A 74 -8.27 16.94 14.41
N ALA A 75 -8.10 15.76 13.79
CA ALA A 75 -7.75 14.53 14.50
C ALA A 75 -6.40 14.64 15.23
N TYR A 76 -5.39 15.24 14.59
CA TYR A 76 -4.10 15.50 15.22
C TYR A 76 -4.22 16.53 16.34
N THR A 77 -4.96 17.62 16.10
CA THR A 77 -5.14 18.70 17.09
C THR A 77 -5.87 18.22 18.34
N SER A 78 -6.82 17.28 18.21
CA SER A 78 -7.58 16.76 19.35
C SER A 78 -6.84 15.68 20.15
N SER A 79 -5.94 14.94 19.50
CA SER A 79 -5.35 13.72 20.07
C SER A 79 -3.93 13.93 20.58
N CYS A 80 -3.13 14.74 19.87
CA CYS A 80 -1.74 15.03 20.22
C CYS A 80 -1.68 16.28 21.09
N LYS A 81 -1.20 16.15 22.34
CA LYS A 81 -1.18 17.25 23.32
C LYS A 81 0.11 18.05 23.30
N SER A 82 1.17 17.45 22.76
CA SER A 82 2.48 18.06 22.59
C SER A 82 2.94 17.96 21.12
N TYR A 83 3.93 18.78 20.77
CA TYR A 83 4.58 18.70 19.45
C TYR A 83 5.30 17.36 19.27
N GLU A 84 5.94 16.84 20.32
CA GLU A 84 6.63 15.55 20.27
C GLU A 84 5.63 14.42 20.03
N ASP A 85 4.48 14.42 20.73
CA ASP A 85 3.40 13.44 20.52
C ASP A 85 2.91 13.47 19.05
N LEU A 86 2.75 14.68 18.50
CA LEU A 86 2.35 14.87 17.11
C LEU A 86 3.39 14.30 16.16
N LEU A 87 4.67 14.63 16.41
CA LEU A 87 5.78 14.21 15.55
C LEU A 87 5.92 12.68 15.56
N GLU A 88 5.91 12.06 16.73
CA GLU A 88 5.96 10.60 16.87
C GLU A 88 4.77 9.93 16.17
N THR A 89 3.56 10.46 16.35
CA THR A 89 2.34 9.91 15.72
C THR A 89 2.41 10.00 14.20
N VAL A 90 2.81 11.16 13.66
CA VAL A 90 2.94 11.37 12.21
C VAL A 90 4.03 10.47 11.62
N VAL A 91 5.18 10.35 12.30
CA VAL A 91 6.28 9.48 11.85
C VAL A 91 5.81 8.02 11.78
N ALA A 92 5.09 7.54 12.79
CA ALA A 92 4.57 6.17 12.81
C ALA A 92 3.60 5.90 11.66
N ILE A 93 2.65 6.82 11.40
CA ILE A 93 1.68 6.68 10.31
C ILE A 93 2.38 6.73 8.94
N GLU A 94 3.32 7.66 8.75
CA GLU A 94 4.03 7.82 7.48
C GLU A 94 4.96 6.64 7.18
N GLU A 95 5.59 6.06 8.19
CA GLU A 95 6.39 4.83 8.05
C GLU A 95 5.49 3.65 7.66
N GLU A 96 4.34 3.48 8.32
CA GLU A 96 3.36 2.43 8.00
C GLU A 96 2.85 2.56 6.56
N LEU A 97 2.47 3.76 6.13
CA LEU A 97 2.05 4.04 4.76
C LEU A 97 3.18 3.76 3.76
N LEU A 98 4.43 4.09 4.10
CA LEU A 98 5.57 3.80 3.27
C LEU A 98 5.79 2.28 3.12
N HIS A 99 5.65 1.54 4.22
CA HIS A 99 5.78 0.09 4.21
C HIS A 99 4.69 -0.58 3.35
N ILE A 100 3.44 -0.14 3.47
CA ILE A 100 2.31 -0.68 2.68
C ILE A 100 2.44 -0.35 1.19
N SER A 101 2.90 0.87 0.86
CA SER A 101 2.90 1.37 -0.52
C SER A 101 4.10 0.91 -1.36
N THR A 102 5.15 0.38 -0.74
CA THR A 102 6.38 -0.02 -1.45
C THR A 102 6.34 -1.49 -1.86
N PRO A 103 6.74 -1.83 -3.10
CA PRO A 103 6.64 -3.21 -3.61
C PRO A 103 7.80 -4.10 -3.17
N SER A 104 8.86 -3.53 -2.58
CA SER A 104 10.05 -4.26 -2.16
C SER A 104 10.75 -3.61 -0.98
N ARG A 105 11.53 -4.42 -0.25
CA ARG A 105 12.38 -3.96 0.86
C ARG A 105 13.41 -2.92 0.44
N LEU A 106 13.98 -3.05 -0.77
CA LEU A 106 14.95 -2.08 -1.29
C LEU A 106 14.27 -0.73 -1.58
N ASP A 107 13.07 -0.75 -2.14
CA ASP A 107 12.31 0.46 -2.46
C ASP A 107 11.82 1.17 -1.20
N TYR A 108 11.47 0.41 -0.15
CA TYR A 108 11.19 0.94 1.19
C TYR A 108 12.37 1.76 1.72
N PHE A 109 13.58 1.21 1.76
CA PHE A 109 14.75 1.94 2.25
C PHE A 109 15.12 3.13 1.37
N LYS A 110 15.12 2.97 0.04
CA LYS A 110 15.40 4.08 -0.89
C LYS A 110 14.43 5.24 -0.72
N SER A 111 13.15 4.93 -0.52
CA SER A 111 12.12 5.93 -0.30
C SER A 111 12.23 6.56 1.09
N GLY A 112 12.54 5.77 2.12
CA GLY A 112 12.79 6.25 3.48
C GLY A 112 13.94 7.26 3.55
N CYS A 113 15.04 7.02 2.82
CA CYS A 113 16.18 7.92 2.76
C CYS A 113 15.93 9.24 2.01
N GLN A 114 14.77 9.41 1.36
CA GLN A 114 14.41 10.64 0.63
C GLN A 114 13.41 11.52 1.40
N TYR A 115 13.13 11.21 2.67
CA TYR A 115 12.14 11.94 3.46
C TYR A 115 12.54 13.39 3.74
N ASP A 116 13.83 13.65 3.91
CA ASP A 116 14.40 15.00 4.05
C ASP A 116 13.99 15.91 2.88
N ARG A 117 14.19 15.41 1.65
CA ARG A 117 13.82 16.11 0.42
C ARG A 117 12.31 16.30 0.32
N ARG A 118 11.53 15.28 0.66
CA ARG A 118 10.05 15.36 0.65
C ARG A 118 9.53 16.43 1.59
N VAL A 119 10.09 16.54 2.80
CA VAL A 119 9.70 17.58 3.77
C VAL A 119 10.03 18.98 3.23
N VAL A 120 11.23 19.18 2.67
CA VAL A 120 11.62 20.46 2.07
C VAL A 120 10.70 20.85 0.92
N GLU A 121 10.44 19.93 0.00
CA GLU A 121 9.55 20.16 -1.14
C GLU A 121 8.11 20.44 -0.70
N LYS A 122 7.59 19.70 0.30
CA LYS A 122 6.24 19.91 0.81
C LYS A 122 6.10 21.26 1.50
N ARG A 123 7.08 21.68 2.31
CA ARG A 123 7.06 23.00 2.94
C ARG A 123 7.04 24.12 1.90
N LYS A 124 7.88 24.03 0.87
CA LYS A 124 7.90 24.99 -0.24
C LYS A 124 6.54 25.10 -0.94
N GLN A 125 5.86 23.97 -1.15
CA GLN A 125 4.52 23.97 -1.75
C GLN A 125 3.49 24.68 -0.86
N LEU A 126 3.52 24.44 0.46
CA LEU A 126 2.61 25.11 1.40
C LEU A 126 2.86 26.61 1.47
N GLU A 127 4.12 27.05 1.48
CA GLU A 127 4.47 28.48 1.42
C GLU A 127 3.96 29.13 0.12
N GLY A 128 4.07 28.43 -1.02
CA GLY A 128 3.53 28.90 -2.30
C GLY A 128 2.00 28.95 -2.36
N GLU A 129 1.31 27.97 -1.76
CA GLU A 129 -0.16 27.97 -1.65
C GLU A 129 -0.67 29.10 -0.74
N LEU A 130 0.06 29.42 0.33
CA LEU A 130 -0.26 30.54 1.23
C LEU A 130 -0.08 31.89 0.53
N ALA A 131 1.01 32.08 -0.22
CA ALA A 131 1.26 33.32 -0.95
C ALA A 131 0.18 33.62 -2.01
N LEU A 132 -0.35 32.59 -2.68
CA LEU A 132 -1.43 32.76 -3.66
C LEU A 132 -2.79 33.08 -3.00
N GLY A 133 -3.04 32.59 -1.79
CA GLY A 133 -4.25 32.93 -1.02
C GLY A 133 -4.27 34.38 -0.54
N GLU A 134 -3.11 34.95 -0.18
CA GLU A 134 -2.99 36.34 0.26
C GLU A 134 -3.18 37.35 -0.90
N GLU A 135 -2.79 36.99 -2.13
CA GLU A 135 -3.02 37.82 -3.32
C GLU A 135 -4.51 37.87 -3.73
N GLU A 136 -5.29 36.81 -3.50
CA GLU A 136 -6.73 36.80 -3.74
C GLU A 136 -7.49 37.67 -2.72
N GLU A 137 -7.12 37.61 -1.44
CA GLU A 137 -7.75 38.40 -0.36
C GLU A 137 -7.51 39.91 -0.53
N THR A 138 -6.30 40.30 -0.96
CA THR A 138 -5.96 41.70 -1.24
C THR A 138 -6.58 42.24 -2.54
N ALA A 139 -6.95 41.38 -3.49
CA ALA A 139 -7.69 41.76 -4.69
C ALA A 139 -9.18 42.01 -4.40
N LEU A 140 -9.79 41.27 -3.46
CA LEU A 140 -11.19 41.46 -3.08
C LEU A 140 -11.42 42.74 -2.25
N ALA A 141 -10.42 43.18 -1.48
CA ALA A 141 -10.43 44.43 -0.72
C ALA A 141 -10.37 45.71 -1.60
N LYS A 142 -10.15 45.59 -2.91
CA LYS A 142 -10.02 46.70 -3.86
C LYS A 142 -11.24 46.96 -4.74
N LYS A 143 -12.40 46.33 -4.49
CA LYS A 143 -13.63 46.69 -5.23
C LYS A 143 -14.10 48.09 -4.80
N PRO A 144 -14.07 49.11 -5.68
CA PRO A 144 -14.67 50.40 -5.37
C PRO A 144 -16.18 50.19 -5.21
N LYS A 145 -16.74 50.77 -4.14
CA LYS A 145 -18.19 50.94 -4.00
C LYS A 145 -18.66 51.77 -5.19
N LEU A 146 -19.47 51.16 -6.07
CA LEU A 146 -20.29 51.87 -7.05
C LEU A 146 -21.35 52.69 -6.33
#